data_AF-A0A800KIQ6-F1
#
_entry.id   AF-A0A800KIQ6-F1
#
_cell.length_a   1.000
_cell.length_b   1.000
_cell.length_c   1.000
_cell.angle_alpha   90.00
_cell.angle_beta   90.00
_cell.angle_gamma   90.00
#
_symmetry.space_group_name_H-M   'P 1'
#
loop_
_entity.id
_entity.type
_entity.pdbx_description
1 polymer ?
#
loop_
_entity_poly.entity_id
_entity_poly.type
_entity_poly.pdbx_seq_one_letter_code
_entity_poly.pdbx_strand_id
1 'polypeptide(L)'
;MNHILRTPSISHEDIYRAMYGRILLSPPVCPIEKLILEFFQFCTLEPQENLFNHKKAHWEVSPNKRITEGTIPPLLREAIKEMKLRMGFSPLYRIVEIDPLSRIPERRHALLNLDI
;
A
#
# COMPACT_ATOMS: atom_id res chain seq x y z
N MET A 1 -22.79 -18.28 17.83
CA MET A 1 -21.58 -17.80 17.13
C MET A 1 -20.56 -17.44 18.20
N ASN A 2 -19.53 -18.25 18.39
CA ASN A 2 -18.51 -18.02 19.42
C ASN A 2 -17.44 -17.09 18.86
N HIS A 3 -17.43 -15.83 19.30
CA HIS A 3 -16.32 -14.92 19.01
C HIS A 3 -15.13 -15.31 19.88
N ILE A 4 -14.09 -15.89 19.28
CA ILE A 4 -12.82 -16.14 19.96
C ILE A 4 -12.18 -14.77 20.21
N LEU A 5 -12.31 -14.28 21.45
CA LEU A 5 -11.62 -13.08 21.90
C LEU A 5 -10.11 -13.38 21.87
N ARG A 6 -9.38 -12.76 20.95
CA ARG A 6 -7.91 -12.84 20.92
C ARG A 6 -7.36 -12.11 22.14
N THR A 7 -6.26 -12.61 22.70
CA THR A 7 -5.49 -11.85 23.67
C THR A 7 -5.02 -10.55 23.01
N PRO A 8 -5.29 -9.38 23.62
CA PRO A 8 -4.83 -8.11 23.08
C PRO A 8 -3.30 -8.10 23.07
N SER A 9 -2.70 -7.70 21.95
CA SER A 9 -1.24 -7.59 21.81
C SER A 9 -0.66 -6.38 22.56
N ILE A 10 -1.52 -5.46 23.01
CA ILE A 10 -1.15 -4.18 23.62
C ILE A 10 -1.65 -4.18 25.06
N SER A 11 -0.76 -3.84 26.00
CA SER A 11 -1.10 -3.67 27.41
C SER A 11 -1.54 -2.24 27.73
N HIS A 12 -2.17 -2.04 28.88
CA HIS A 12 -2.51 -0.70 29.37
C HIS A 12 -1.28 0.21 29.48
N GLU A 13 -0.14 -0.34 29.91
CA GLU A 13 1.12 0.40 30.05
C GLU A 13 1.66 0.90 28.71
N ASP A 14 1.45 0.14 27.63
CA ASP A 14 1.85 0.56 26.30
C ASP A 14 1.02 1.76 25.81
N ILE A 15 -0.28 1.77 26.10
CA ILE A 15 -1.17 2.88 25.78
C ILE A 15 -0.78 4.12 26.59
N TYR A 16 -0.57 3.95 27.90
CA TYR A 16 -0.14 5.03 28.79
C TYR A 16 1.19 5.64 28.31
N ARG A 17 2.19 4.81 28.03
CA ARG A 17 3.52 5.24 27.56
C ARG A 17 3.43 6.02 26.25
N ALA A 18 2.61 5.57 25.30
CA ALA A 18 2.41 6.26 24.02
C ALA A 18 1.75 7.63 24.22
N MET A 19 0.72 7.74 25.06
CA MET A 19 0.06 9.02 25.37
C MET A 19 1.00 9.96 26.11
N TYR A 20 1.66 9.48 27.16
CA TYR A 20 2.58 10.26 27.98
C TYR A 20 3.73 10.83 27.15
N GLY A 21 4.32 10.02 26.26
CA GLY A 21 5.36 10.48 25.35
C GLY A 21 4.92 11.64 24.45
N ARG A 22 3.68 11.60 23.93
CA ARG A 22 3.15 12.70 23.11
C ARG A 22 2.90 13.97 23.91
N ILE A 23 2.35 13.84 25.12
CA ILE A 23 2.11 14.98 26.02
C ILE A 23 3.45 15.62 26.42
N LEU A 24 4.48 14.81 26.67
CA LEU A 24 5.80 15.33 27.04
C LEU A 24 6.47 16.08 25.87
N LEU A 25 6.35 15.55 24.65
CA LEU A 25 6.92 16.16 23.44
C LEU A 25 6.18 17.42 23.00
N SER A 26 4.86 17.45 23.18
CA SER A 26 3.99 18.56 22.79
C SER A 26 2.91 18.75 23.85
N PRO A 27 3.21 19.46 24.95
CA PRO A 27 2.25 19.65 26.02
C PRO A 27 1.01 20.39 25.50
N PRO A 28 -0.19 19.92 25.85
CA PRO A 28 -1.41 20.59 25.44
C PRO A 28 -1.50 21.95 26.14
N VAL A 29 -1.87 22.97 25.37
CA VAL A 29 -2.01 24.36 25.87
C VAL A 29 -3.24 24.56 26.76
N CYS A 30 -4.17 23.61 26.73
CA CYS A 30 -5.41 23.61 27.49
C CYS A 30 -5.70 22.20 28.05
N PRO A 31 -6.58 22.08 29.05
CA PRO A 31 -7.03 20.77 29.53
C PRO A 31 -7.56 19.90 28.38
N ILE A 32 -7.27 18.61 28.43
CA ILE A 32 -7.78 17.64 27.44
C ILE A 32 -9.22 17.31 27.82
N GLU A 33 -10.19 17.77 27.03
CA GLU A 33 -11.62 17.54 27.29
C GLU A 33 -12.13 16.23 26.68
N LYS A 34 -11.48 15.73 25.62
CA LYS A 34 -11.94 14.56 24.87
C LYS A 34 -10.76 13.73 24.35
N LEU A 35 -10.81 12.42 24.59
CA LEU A 35 -9.92 11.44 23.98
C LEU A 35 -10.71 10.58 22.99
N ILE A 36 -10.26 10.51 21.74
CA ILE A 36 -10.88 9.67 20.70
C ILE A 36 -9.92 8.53 20.39
N LEU A 37 -10.42 7.30 20.49
CA LEU A 37 -9.70 6.10 20.04
C LEU A 37 -10.30 5.63 18.72
N GLU A 38 -9.49 5.64 17.69
CA GLU A 38 -9.84 5.11 16.38
C GLU A 38 -9.17 3.75 16.18
N PHE A 39 -9.99 2.74 15.87
CA PHE A 39 -9.51 1.39 15.58
C PHE A 39 -9.43 1.20 14.07
N PHE A 40 -8.24 0.88 13.58
CA PHE A 40 -8.02 0.52 12.19
C PHE A 40 -7.77 -0.98 12.11
N GLN A 41 -8.67 -1.70 11.44
CA GLN A 41 -8.40 -3.08 11.07
C GLN A 41 -7.51 -3.07 9.83
N PHE A 42 -6.22 -3.30 10.02
CA PHE A 42 -5.35 -3.65 8.90
C PHE A 42 -5.82 -5.01 8.36
N CYS A 43 -6.10 -5.08 7.06
CA CYS A 43 -6.39 -6.34 6.40
C CYS A 43 -5.26 -7.33 6.76
N THR A 44 -5.61 -8.58 7.07
CA THR A 44 -4.62 -9.63 7.25
C THR A 44 -3.70 -9.59 6.04
N LEU A 45 -2.38 -9.44 6.27
CA LEU A 45 -1.40 -9.77 5.23
C LEU A 45 -1.78 -11.18 4.79
N GLU A 46 -2.39 -11.31 3.62
CA GLU A 46 -2.28 -12.53 2.83
C GLU A 46 -0.79 -12.81 2.84
N PRO A 47 -0.32 -13.87 3.52
CA PRO A 47 1.10 -14.12 3.63
C PRO A 47 1.59 -14.30 2.20
N GLN A 48 2.25 -13.28 1.67
CA GLN A 48 2.91 -13.37 0.38
C GLN A 48 4.18 -14.20 0.60
N GLU A 49 4.00 -15.48 0.96
CA GLU A 49 5.08 -16.47 1.13
C GLU A 49 5.92 -16.62 -0.15
N ASN A 50 5.44 -16.03 -1.25
CA ASN A 50 6.07 -16.09 -2.56
C ASN A 50 6.63 -14.75 -3.06
N LEU A 51 6.60 -13.66 -2.28
CA LEU A 51 7.10 -12.35 -2.74
C LEU A 51 8.59 -12.38 -3.13
N PHE A 52 9.40 -13.19 -2.44
CA PHE A 52 10.85 -13.31 -2.67
C PHE A 52 11.30 -14.70 -3.16
N ASN A 53 10.35 -15.61 -3.44
CA ASN A 53 10.67 -16.95 -3.93
C ASN A 53 10.91 -16.92 -5.44
N HIS A 54 12.12 -16.49 -5.85
CA HIS A 54 12.53 -16.45 -7.24
C HIS A 54 12.45 -17.81 -7.97
N LYS A 55 12.43 -18.93 -7.24
CA LYS A 55 12.27 -20.28 -7.80
C LYS A 55 10.85 -20.63 -8.24
N LYS A 56 9.82 -19.97 -7.66
CA LYS A 56 8.41 -20.07 -8.10
C LYS A 56 7.94 -18.83 -8.87
N ALA A 57 8.68 -17.73 -8.81
CA ALA A 57 8.37 -16.48 -9.53
C ALA A 57 8.73 -16.51 -11.02
N HIS A 58 9.27 -17.62 -11.53
CA HIS A 58 9.33 -17.86 -12.95
C HIS A 58 7.92 -18.33 -13.37
N TRP A 59 7.23 -17.49 -14.14
CA TRP A 59 6.14 -17.81 -15.09
C TRP A 59 4.74 -18.25 -14.65
N GLU A 60 4.42 -18.57 -13.39
CA GLU A 60 3.01 -18.78 -12.98
C GLU A 60 2.29 -17.47 -12.61
N VAL A 61 2.44 -16.47 -13.49
CA VAL A 61 1.37 -15.51 -13.72
C VAL A 61 0.19 -16.33 -14.21
N SER A 62 -0.86 -16.48 -13.39
CA SER A 62 -2.17 -16.92 -13.89
C SER A 62 -2.41 -16.18 -15.21
N PRO A 63 -2.57 -16.87 -16.35
CA PRO A 63 -2.67 -16.23 -17.66
C PRO A 63 -3.86 -15.27 -17.74
N ASN A 64 -4.78 -15.32 -16.76
CA ASN A 64 -5.93 -14.44 -16.63
C ASN A 64 -5.69 -13.08 -15.94
N LYS A 65 -4.44 -12.73 -15.56
CA LYS A 65 -4.15 -11.34 -15.17
C LYS A 65 -2.80 -10.83 -15.68
N ARG A 66 -2.39 -11.32 -16.86
CA ARG A 66 -1.67 -10.44 -17.76
C ARG A 66 -2.65 -9.31 -18.07
N ILE A 67 -2.28 -8.07 -17.77
CA ILE A 67 -2.89 -6.92 -18.43
C ILE A 67 -2.72 -7.24 -19.91
N THR A 68 -3.77 -7.80 -20.52
CA THR A 68 -3.78 -8.24 -21.91
C THR A 68 -3.34 -7.05 -22.72
N GLU A 69 -2.14 -7.13 -23.29
CA GLU A 69 -1.68 -6.29 -24.40
C GLU A 69 -2.31 -4.88 -24.41
N GLY A 70 -1.90 -4.03 -23.45
CA GLY A 70 -2.32 -2.63 -23.43
C GLY A 70 -3.70 -2.31 -22.83
N THR A 71 -4.44 -3.30 -22.30
CA THR A 71 -5.80 -3.06 -21.77
C THR A 71 -5.78 -2.86 -20.26
N ILE A 72 -5.95 -1.62 -19.83
CA ILE A 72 -5.96 -1.22 -18.41
C ILE A 72 -7.26 -1.72 -17.74
N PRO A 73 -7.19 -2.40 -16.56
CA PRO A 73 -8.39 -2.85 -15.86
C PRO A 73 -9.39 -1.71 -15.60
N PRO A 74 -10.70 -1.96 -15.73
CA PRO A 74 -11.72 -0.91 -15.61
C PRO A 74 -11.69 -0.17 -14.27
N LEU A 75 -11.43 -0.89 -13.16
CA LEU A 75 -11.25 -0.29 -11.84
C LEU A 75 -10.05 0.67 -11.78
N LEU A 76 -8.94 0.32 -12.43
CA LEU A 76 -7.75 1.17 -12.49
C LEU A 76 -8.01 2.41 -13.36
N ARG A 77 -8.79 2.26 -14.43
CA ARG A 77 -9.25 3.36 -15.29
C ARG A 77 -10.11 4.36 -14.52
N GLU A 78 -11.04 3.88 -13.69
CA GLU A 78 -11.87 4.73 -12.83
C GLU A 78 -11.03 5.49 -11.80
N ALA A 79 -10.10 4.81 -11.14
CA ALA A 79 -9.18 5.44 -10.20
C ALA A 79 -8.33 6.54 -10.87
N ILE A 80 -7.79 6.29 -12.07
CA ILE A 80 -7.02 7.28 -12.82
C ILE A 80 -7.87 8.52 -13.15
N LYS A 81 -9.13 8.32 -13.55
CA LYS A 81 -10.05 9.43 -13.79
C LYS A 81 -10.33 10.24 -12.52
N GLU A 82 -10.59 9.56 -11.40
CA GLU A 82 -10.83 10.22 -10.12
C GLU A 82 -9.60 11.02 -9.65
N MET A 83 -8.40 10.47 -9.81
CA MET A 83 -7.15 11.16 -9.50
C MET A 83 -6.95 12.39 -10.40
N LYS A 84 -7.15 12.27 -11.71
CA LYS A 84 -7.07 13.41 -12.64
C LYS A 84 -8.09 14.50 -12.29
N LEU A 85 -9.31 14.14 -11.90
CA LEU A 85 -10.34 15.10 -11.50
C LEU A 85 -10.00 15.81 -10.18
N ARG A 86 -9.45 15.11 -9.19
CA ARG A 86 -9.15 15.68 -7.87
C ARG A 86 -7.82 16.43 -7.81
N MET A 87 -6.80 15.94 -8.51
CA MET A 87 -5.42 16.43 -8.42
C MET A 87 -4.96 17.16 -9.69
N GLY A 88 -5.73 17.12 -10.78
CA GLY A 88 -5.35 17.68 -12.09
C GLY A 88 -4.41 16.79 -12.91
N PHE A 89 -3.82 15.75 -12.30
CA PHE A 89 -2.93 14.80 -12.97
C PHE A 89 -3.02 13.40 -12.34
N SER A 90 -2.48 12.38 -13.02
CA SER A 90 -2.36 11.02 -12.47
C SER A 90 -0.88 10.64 -12.35
N PRO A 91 -0.33 10.45 -11.14
CA PRO A 91 1.05 10.04 -10.90
C PRO A 91 1.26 8.53 -11.11
N LEU A 92 0.61 7.94 -12.11
CA LEU A 92 0.74 6.52 -12.42
C LEU A 92 1.57 6.35 -13.70
N TYR A 93 2.51 5.42 -13.64
CA TYR A 93 3.45 5.14 -14.71
C TYR A 93 3.46 3.66 -15.04
N ARG A 94 3.57 3.34 -16.32
CA ARG A 94 3.83 2.00 -16.82
C ARG A 94 5.33 1.82 -17.02
N ILE A 95 5.87 0.76 -16.42
CA ILE A 95 7.25 0.33 -16.67
C ILE A 95 7.30 -0.41 -18.01
N VAL A 96 8.21 0.01 -18.89
CA VAL A 96 8.48 -0.62 -20.17
C VAL A 96 9.95 -1.00 -20.24
N GLU A 97 10.25 -2.23 -20.64
CA GLU A 97 11.62 -2.69 -20.90
C GLU A 97 12.09 -2.11 -22.25
N ILE A 98 13.22 -1.39 -22.24
CA ILE A 98 13.80 -0.75 -23.43
C ILE A 98 15.05 -1.50 -23.89
N ASP A 99 16.00 -1.68 -22.98
CA ASP A 99 17.26 -2.38 -23.26
C ASP A 99 17.46 -3.52 -22.26
N PRO A 100 16.89 -4.71 -22.53
CA PRO A 100 16.91 -5.84 -21.60
C PRO A 100 18.32 -6.34 -21.24
N LEU A 101 19.31 -6.06 -22.11
CA LEU A 101 20.68 -6.55 -21.96
C LEU A 101 21.62 -5.53 -21.31
N SER A 102 21.17 -4.29 -21.10
CA SER A 102 21.96 -3.30 -20.39
C SER A 102 22.28 -3.75 -18.96
N ARG A 103 23.54 -3.64 -18.57
CA ARG A 103 23.98 -3.84 -17.17
C ARG A 103 23.64 -2.68 -16.24
N ILE A 104 23.26 -1.53 -16.80
CA ILE A 104 22.87 -0.33 -16.05
C ILE A 104 21.34 -0.40 -15.85
N PRO A 105 20.84 -0.56 -14.61
CA PRO A 105 19.41 -0.79 -14.35
C PRO A 105 18.52 0.36 -14.81
N GLU A 106 19.00 1.59 -14.74
CA GLU A 106 18.33 2.81 -15.21
C GLU A 106 18.13 2.82 -16.73
N ARG A 107 18.94 2.07 -17.48
CA ARG A 107 18.84 1.94 -18.94
C ARG A 107 17.93 0.80 -19.39
N ARG A 108 17.63 -0.15 -18.50
CA ARG A 108 16.79 -1.31 -18.83
C ARG A 108 15.31 -0.96 -18.94
N HIS A 109 14.85 0.01 -18.17
CA HIS A 109 13.44 0.33 -18.03
C HIS A 109 13.17 1.82 -18.23
N ALA A 110 12.04 2.17 -18.84
CA ALA A 110 11.48 3.51 -18.78
C ALA A 110 10.11 3.53 -18.12
N LEU A 111 9.79 4.70 -17.58
CA LEU A 111 8.47 5.04 -17.08
C LEU A 111 7.72 5.79 -18.18
N LEU A 112 6.60 5.25 -18.63
CA LEU A 112 5.64 5.94 -19.50
C LEU A 112 4.46 6.39 -18.66
N ASN A 113 3.97 7.60 -18.88
CA ASN A 113 2.74 8.06 -18.25
C ASN A 113 1.60 7.09 -18.58
N LEU A 114 0.87 6.69 -17.54
CA LEU A 114 -0.31 5.87 -17.71
C LEU A 114 -1.51 6.77 -18.00
N ASP A 115 -1.62 7.18 -19.26
CA ASP A 115 -2.74 7.96 -19.76
C ASP A 115 -3.81 7.07 -20.39
N ILE A 116 -5.07 7.48 -20.20
CA ILE A 116 -6.30 6.78 -20.62
C ILE A 116 -7.31 7.78 -21.18
#